data_AF-A0A9D1QNB9-F1
#
_entry.id   AF-A0A9D1QNB9-F1
#
_cell.length_a   1.000
_cell.length_b   1.000
_cell.length_c   1.000
_cell.angle_alpha   90.00
_cell.angle_beta   90.00
_cell.angle_gamma   90.00
#
_symmetry.space_group_name_H-M   'P 1'
#
loop_
_entity.id
_entity.type
_entity.pdbx_description
1 polymer ?
#
loop_
_entity_poly.entity_id
_entity_poly.type
_entity_poly.pdbx_seq_one_letter_code
_entity_poly.pdbx_strand_id
1 'polypeptide(L)'
;MKKKLRAALLALMMVTALGTQAFAAQSTASYNFHFVPPFTGCLEITQPATRANSAYKPFVKPNKSSTATRYYLFADDIYLDGGYLPNATNYVDVSTAVKRTFTYKSGYGGTGTYYHLAGYPVDMNFSEYWISGTWGS
;
A
#
# COMPACT_ATOMS: atom_id res chain seq x y z
N MET A 1 -30.18 -42.72 17.62
CA MET A 1 -29.50 -42.15 16.42
C MET A 1 -29.65 -40.64 16.27
N LYS A 2 -30.85 -40.04 16.47
CA LYS A 2 -31.10 -38.60 16.28
C LYS A 2 -30.22 -37.62 17.10
N LYS A 3 -29.81 -38.00 18.31
CA LYS A 3 -28.95 -37.17 19.19
C LYS A 3 -27.47 -37.12 18.75
N LYS A 4 -26.94 -38.23 18.21
CA LYS A 4 -25.55 -38.31 17.72
C LYS A 4 -25.35 -37.53 16.43
N LEU A 5 -26.37 -37.51 15.56
CA LEU A 5 -26.38 -36.71 14.32
C LEU A 5 -26.40 -35.19 14.61
N ARG A 6 -27.15 -34.75 15.63
CA ARG A 6 -27.19 -33.34 16.06
C ARG A 6 -25.86 -32.86 16.62
N ALA A 7 -25.18 -33.69 17.41
CA ALA A 7 -23.85 -33.37 17.93
C ALA A 7 -22.79 -33.27 16.82
N ALA A 8 -22.85 -34.15 15.80
CA ALA A 8 -21.97 -34.08 14.65
C ALA A 8 -22.23 -32.83 13.79
N LEU A 9 -23.48 -32.42 13.63
CA LEU A 9 -23.85 -31.19 12.89
C LEU A 9 -23.37 -29.92 13.61
N LEU A 10 -23.49 -29.88 14.95
CA LEU A 10 -22.99 -28.78 15.78
C LEU A 10 -21.45 -28.69 15.74
N ALA A 11 -20.76 -29.83 15.77
CA ALA A 11 -19.30 -29.87 15.63
C ALA A 11 -18.87 -29.38 14.25
N LEU A 12 -19.57 -29.77 13.18
CA LEU A 12 -19.27 -29.32 11.82
C LEU A 12 -19.51 -27.80 11.65
N MET A 13 -20.57 -27.25 12.26
CA MET A 13 -20.83 -25.80 12.26
C MET A 13 -19.77 -25.00 13.03
N MET A 14 -19.24 -25.53 14.14
CA MET A 14 -18.13 -24.91 14.87
C MET A 14 -16.82 -24.96 14.09
N VAL A 15 -16.55 -26.04 13.35
CA VAL A 15 -15.36 -26.15 12.49
C VAL A 15 -15.46 -25.20 11.29
N THR A 16 -16.65 -24.96 10.73
CA THR A 16 -16.83 -23.93 9.69
C THR A 16 -16.77 -22.51 10.23
N ALA A 17 -17.21 -22.26 11.48
CA ALA A 17 -17.11 -20.95 12.12
C ALA A 17 -15.67 -20.56 12.51
N LEU A 18 -14.81 -21.56 12.77
CA LEU A 18 -13.37 -21.37 13.00
C LEU A 18 -12.56 -21.33 11.69
N GLY A 19 -13.13 -21.84 10.59
CA GLY A 19 -12.47 -21.96 9.29
C GLY A 19 -12.54 -20.72 8.39
N THR A 20 -13.41 -19.75 8.69
CA THR A 20 -13.51 -18.50 7.91
C THR A 20 -12.75 -17.35 8.56
N GLN A 21 -11.48 -17.56 8.90
CA GLN A 21 -10.53 -16.45 8.79
C GLN A 21 -10.24 -16.29 7.29
N ALA A 22 -11.22 -15.77 6.56
CA ALA A 22 -11.00 -15.25 5.23
C ALA A 22 -9.89 -14.22 5.39
N PHE A 23 -8.70 -14.55 4.92
CA PHE A 23 -7.61 -13.60 4.77
C PHE A 23 -8.21 -12.42 4.01
N ALA A 24 -8.52 -11.34 4.72
CA ALA A 24 -8.85 -10.08 4.08
C ALA A 24 -7.62 -9.76 3.24
N ALA A 25 -7.74 -9.97 1.93
CA ALA A 25 -6.63 -9.88 1.01
C ALA A 25 -6.07 -8.47 1.11
N GLN A 26 -4.91 -8.33 1.76
CA GLN A 26 -4.18 -7.08 1.76
C GLN A 26 -3.88 -6.76 0.31
N SER A 27 -4.40 -5.65 -0.21
CA SER A 27 -4.06 -5.16 -1.53
C SER A 27 -2.62 -4.67 -1.53
N THR A 28 -1.72 -5.62 -1.66
CA THR A 28 -0.30 -5.40 -1.77
C THR A 28 0.02 -5.31 -3.25
N ALA A 29 0.53 -4.16 -3.67
CA ALA A 29 0.98 -3.94 -5.03
C ALA A 29 2.51 -3.85 -5.07
N SER A 30 3.09 -4.33 -6.16
CA SER A 30 4.51 -4.14 -6.44
C SER A 30 4.75 -2.81 -7.14
N TYR A 31 5.93 -2.24 -6.93
CA TYR A 31 6.41 -1.08 -7.69
C TYR A 31 7.84 -1.30 -8.17
N ASN A 32 8.19 -0.61 -9.24
CA ASN A 32 9.55 -0.49 -9.74
C ASN A 32 9.72 0.94 -10.28
N PHE A 33 10.59 1.71 -9.63
CA PHE A 33 10.88 3.09 -10.00
C PHE A 33 12.31 3.20 -10.51
N HIS A 34 12.46 4.08 -11.49
CA HIS A 34 13.73 4.44 -12.09
C HIS A 34 13.88 5.95 -11.96
N PHE A 35 14.90 6.40 -11.25
CA PHE A 35 15.16 7.82 -11.08
C PHE A 35 16.40 8.19 -11.86
N VAL A 36 16.27 9.14 -12.78
CA VAL A 36 17.35 9.65 -13.63
C VAL A 36 17.53 11.14 -13.35
N PRO A 37 18.72 11.61 -12.96
CA PRO A 37 18.99 13.04 -12.79
C PRO A 37 18.72 13.82 -14.08
N PRO A 38 18.27 15.08 -14.01
CA PRO A 38 18.19 15.95 -12.83
C PRO A 38 16.96 15.70 -11.96
N PHE A 39 16.98 16.15 -10.70
CA PHE A 39 15.88 16.00 -9.74
C PHE A 39 14.50 16.46 -10.25
N THR A 40 14.47 17.51 -11.06
CA THR A 40 13.23 18.03 -11.63
C THR A 40 12.57 16.98 -12.52
N GLY A 41 11.33 16.61 -12.20
CA GLY A 41 10.56 15.64 -12.99
C GLY A 41 10.76 14.18 -12.58
N CYS A 42 11.56 13.89 -11.54
CA CYS A 42 11.78 12.53 -11.04
C CYS A 42 10.63 11.95 -10.21
N LEU A 43 9.40 12.48 -10.34
CA LEU A 43 8.27 11.90 -9.63
C LEU A 43 7.79 10.67 -10.38
N GLU A 44 7.96 9.51 -9.77
CA GLU A 44 7.46 8.24 -10.30
C GLU A 44 6.19 7.82 -9.57
N ILE A 45 5.25 7.27 -10.32
CA ILE A 45 3.88 6.96 -9.85
C ILE A 45 3.52 5.54 -10.29
N THR A 46 2.95 4.76 -9.37
CA THR A 46 2.46 3.42 -9.71
C THR A 46 1.10 3.45 -10.38
N GLN A 47 0.71 2.33 -10.99
CA GLN A 47 -0.69 2.04 -11.25
C GLN A 47 -1.52 2.04 -9.94
N PRO A 48 -2.82 2.37 -10.01
CA PRO A 48 -3.65 2.42 -8.83
C PRO A 48 -3.87 1.02 -8.23
N ALA A 49 -3.94 0.95 -6.91
CA ALA A 49 -4.38 -0.24 -6.19
C ALA A 49 -5.52 0.11 -5.23
N THR A 50 -6.52 -0.76 -5.15
CA THR A 50 -7.64 -0.60 -4.22
C THR A 50 -7.19 -0.78 -2.79
N ARG A 51 -7.83 -0.12 -1.85
CA ARG A 51 -7.74 -0.46 -0.43
C ARG A 51 -8.78 -1.52 -0.08
N ALA A 52 -8.33 -2.74 0.21
CA ALA A 52 -9.26 -3.84 0.44
C ALA A 52 -10.00 -3.80 1.79
N ASN A 53 -9.39 -3.21 2.84
CA ASN A 53 -9.97 -3.22 4.19
C ASN A 53 -9.46 -2.05 5.04
N SER A 54 -10.38 -1.43 5.79
CA SER A 54 -10.14 -0.28 6.65
C SER A 54 -9.23 -0.53 7.86
N ALA A 55 -9.06 -1.79 8.26
CA ALA A 55 -8.18 -2.19 9.36
C ALA A 55 -6.69 -2.16 9.01
N TYR A 56 -6.34 -2.17 7.71
CA TYR A 56 -4.94 -2.20 7.29
C TYR A 56 -4.33 -0.80 7.27
N LYS A 57 -3.11 -0.70 7.81
CA LYS A 57 -2.34 0.53 7.76
C LYS A 57 -1.56 0.60 6.44
N PRO A 58 -1.62 1.75 5.74
CA PRO A 58 -0.91 1.93 4.48
C PRO A 58 0.59 1.85 4.72
N PHE A 59 1.36 1.32 3.77
CA PHE A 59 2.81 1.15 3.93
C PHE A 59 3.56 1.11 2.60
N VAL A 60 4.89 1.29 2.70
CA VAL A 60 5.86 1.00 1.64
C VAL A 60 6.99 0.15 2.21
N LYS A 61 7.49 -0.80 1.42
CA LYS A 61 8.60 -1.67 1.77
C LYS A 61 9.48 -1.90 0.54
N PRO A 62 10.63 -1.21 0.44
CA PRO A 62 11.64 -1.53 -0.56
C PRO A 62 12.18 -2.95 -0.40
N ASN A 63 12.55 -3.60 -1.50
CA ASN A 63 13.18 -4.92 -1.49
C ASN A 63 14.65 -4.87 -1.03
N LYS A 64 15.31 -3.73 -1.20
CA LYS A 64 16.72 -3.49 -0.87
C LYS A 64 16.91 -2.07 -0.35
N SER A 65 18.01 -1.85 0.36
CA SER A 65 18.47 -0.49 0.70
C SER A 65 18.92 0.24 -0.58
N SER A 66 18.72 1.55 -0.62
CA SER A 66 19.00 2.40 -1.78
C SER A 66 19.25 3.83 -1.35
N THR A 67 19.51 4.71 -2.34
CA THR A 67 19.37 6.16 -2.19
C THR A 67 18.04 6.50 -1.50
N ALA A 68 18.09 7.43 -0.55
CA ALA A 68 16.92 7.86 0.19
C ALA A 68 15.85 8.37 -0.77
N THR A 69 14.68 7.73 -0.72
CA THR A 69 13.53 8.02 -1.57
C THR A 69 12.35 8.36 -0.68
N ARG A 70 11.66 9.45 -0.99
CA ARG A 70 10.45 9.87 -0.30
C ARG A 70 9.25 9.23 -0.97
N TYR A 71 8.36 8.70 -0.15
CA TYR A 71 7.13 8.08 -0.60
C TYR A 71 5.91 8.73 0.07
N TYR A 72 4.79 8.72 -0.64
CA TYR A 72 3.47 9.06 -0.11
C TYR A 72 2.39 8.46 -1.01
N LEU A 73 1.17 8.36 -0.50
CA LEU A 73 0.01 7.95 -1.28
C LEU A 73 -0.84 9.17 -1.67
N PHE A 74 -1.51 9.07 -2.81
CA PHE A 74 -2.59 9.99 -3.21
C PHE A 74 -3.75 9.17 -3.81
N ALA A 75 -4.95 9.72 -3.75
CA ALA A 75 -6.17 9.04 -4.20
C ALA A 75 -6.36 9.24 -5.72
N ASP A 76 -6.83 8.19 -6.40
CA ASP A 76 -7.05 8.14 -7.86
C ASP A 76 -8.14 9.13 -8.32
N ASP A 77 -9.17 9.33 -7.49
CA ASP A 77 -10.32 10.21 -7.77
C ASP A 77 -9.97 11.71 -7.87
N ILE A 78 -8.79 12.11 -7.39
CA ILE A 78 -8.31 13.50 -7.44
C ILE A 78 -7.43 13.75 -8.68
N TYR A 79 -7.18 12.73 -9.51
CA TYR A 79 -6.24 12.79 -10.64
C TYR A 79 -6.85 13.28 -11.97
N LEU A 80 -8.03 13.91 -11.97
CA LEU A 80 -8.78 14.15 -13.22
C LEU A 80 -8.47 15.47 -13.96
N ASP A 81 -7.68 16.40 -13.42
CA ASP A 81 -7.59 17.75 -14.04
C ASP A 81 -6.21 18.43 -14.01
N GLY A 82 -5.12 17.65 -14.00
CA GLY A 82 -3.76 18.18 -14.22
C GLY A 82 -3.24 19.17 -13.16
N GLY A 83 -3.95 19.33 -12.05
CA GLY A 83 -3.65 20.31 -11.00
C GLY A 83 -3.69 19.69 -9.61
N TYR A 84 -2.54 19.71 -8.93
CA TYR A 84 -2.32 19.37 -7.52
C TYR A 84 -2.63 17.93 -7.12
N LEU A 85 -1.62 17.22 -6.62
CA LEU A 85 -1.73 15.89 -6.01
C LEU A 85 -1.88 16.08 -4.49
N PRO A 86 -3.08 16.22 -3.90
CA PRO A 86 -3.18 16.25 -2.46
C PRO A 86 -2.79 14.87 -1.93
N ASN A 87 -1.66 14.81 -1.23
CA ASN A 87 -1.21 13.56 -0.62
C ASN A 87 -2.30 13.07 0.34
N ALA A 88 -2.81 11.86 0.11
CA ALA A 88 -3.75 11.16 0.97
C ALA A 88 -3.11 10.78 2.32
N THR A 89 -1.77 10.68 2.35
CA THR A 89 -1.00 10.36 3.54
C THR A 89 0.05 11.43 3.85
N ASN A 90 0.71 11.30 5.01
CA ASN A 90 2.02 11.91 5.20
C ASN A 90 3.07 11.28 4.25
N TYR A 91 4.21 11.94 4.13
CA TYR A 91 5.38 11.37 3.46
C TYR A 91 6.28 10.61 4.44
N VAL A 92 7.04 9.64 3.92
CA VAL A 92 8.10 8.94 4.65
C VAL A 92 9.35 8.83 3.78
N ASP A 93 10.51 9.05 4.37
CA ASP A 93 11.80 8.94 3.69
C ASP A 93 12.40 7.57 3.99
N VAL A 94 12.76 6.82 2.95
CA VAL A 94 13.21 5.43 3.06
C VAL A 94 14.49 5.21 2.26
N SER A 95 15.53 4.74 2.95
CA SER A 95 16.81 4.31 2.37
C SER A 95 17.14 2.84 2.67
N THR A 96 16.26 2.14 3.39
CA THR A 96 16.48 0.77 3.87
C THR A 96 15.35 -0.16 3.47
N ALA A 97 15.61 -1.47 3.40
CA ALA A 97 14.61 -2.51 3.07
C ALA A 97 13.57 -2.79 4.19
N VAL A 98 13.34 -1.81 5.08
CA VAL A 98 12.44 -1.93 6.22
C VAL A 98 11.08 -1.37 5.85
N LYS A 99 10.02 -2.08 6.23
CA LYS A 99 8.64 -1.61 6.04
C LYS A 99 8.42 -0.31 6.81
N ARG A 100 7.91 0.72 6.15
CA ARG A 100 7.48 1.99 6.74
C ARG A 100 5.99 2.18 6.49
N THR A 101 5.30 2.59 7.55
CA THR A 101 3.85 2.77 7.55
C THR A 101 3.53 4.25 7.35
N PHE A 102 2.50 4.54 6.56
CA PHE A 102 1.95 5.87 6.41
C PHE A 102 0.77 6.08 7.37
N THR A 103 0.39 7.34 7.51
CA THR A 103 -0.79 7.80 8.24
C THR A 103 -1.68 8.54 7.25
N TYR A 104 -2.91 8.08 7.10
CA TYR A 104 -3.91 8.78 6.30
C TYR A 104 -4.25 10.14 6.91
N LYS A 105 -4.38 11.15 6.06
CA LYS A 105 -4.96 12.43 6.45
C LYS A 105 -6.48 12.28 6.61
N SER A 106 -7.08 13.21 7.34
CA SER A 106 -8.54 13.28 7.48
C SER A 106 -9.22 13.33 6.11
N GLY A 107 -10.28 12.56 5.92
CA GLY A 107 -10.98 12.42 4.63
C GLY A 107 -10.45 11.31 3.72
N TYR A 108 -9.35 10.64 4.07
CA TYR A 108 -8.77 9.52 3.31
C TYR A 108 -8.79 8.22 4.12
N GLY A 109 -8.40 7.11 3.48
CA GLY A 109 -8.43 5.78 4.08
C GLY A 109 -9.83 5.14 4.05
N GLY A 110 -10.56 5.32 2.95
CA GLY A 110 -11.79 4.57 2.68
C GLY A 110 -11.49 3.15 2.21
N THR A 111 -12.37 2.19 2.51
CA THR A 111 -12.32 0.86 1.87
C THR A 111 -12.86 0.99 0.45
N GLY A 112 -12.24 0.30 -0.51
CA GLY A 112 -12.60 0.36 -1.93
C GLY A 112 -12.04 1.58 -2.68
N THR A 113 -11.41 2.53 -1.97
CA THR A 113 -10.73 3.68 -2.59
C THR A 113 -9.46 3.21 -3.28
N TYR A 114 -9.21 3.74 -4.48
CA TYR A 114 -7.99 3.50 -5.24
C TYR A 114 -6.94 4.55 -4.87
N TYR A 115 -5.72 4.08 -4.64
CA TYR A 115 -4.58 4.92 -4.33
C TYR A 115 -3.44 4.63 -5.30
N HIS A 116 -2.53 5.58 -5.44
CA HIS A 116 -1.23 5.37 -6.07
C HIS A 116 -0.12 5.59 -5.05
N LEU A 117 0.99 4.88 -5.24
CA LEU A 117 2.24 5.22 -4.59
C LEU A 117 3.01 6.20 -5.47
N ALA A 118 3.39 7.34 -4.91
CA ALA A 118 4.39 8.23 -5.49
C ALA A 118 5.74 8.02 -4.82
N GLY A 119 6.81 8.09 -5.60
CA GLY A 119 8.19 8.09 -5.13
C GLY A 119 9.00 9.20 -5.79
N TYR A 120 9.88 9.84 -5.03
CA TYR A 120 10.89 10.77 -5.58
C TYR A 120 12.16 10.78 -4.73
N PRO A 121 13.35 11.07 -5.30
CA PRO A 121 14.59 11.16 -4.54
C PRO A 121 14.49 12.18 -3.40
N VAL A 122 15.15 11.95 -2.27
CA VAL A 122 15.21 12.95 -1.18
C VAL A 122 16.30 13.99 -1.45
N ASP A 123 17.44 13.53 -1.97
CA ASP A 123 18.56 14.40 -2.34
C ASP A 123 18.40 14.89 -3.79
N MET A 124 18.66 16.18 -4.02
CA MET A 124 18.66 16.77 -5.36
C MET A 124 19.87 16.31 -6.19
N ASN A 125 20.97 15.96 -5.52
CA ASN A 125 22.23 15.52 -6.13
C ASN A 125 22.41 14.00 -6.02
N PHE A 126 21.47 13.24 -6.58
CA PHE A 126 21.52 11.78 -6.58
C PHE A 126 22.17 11.25 -7.87
N SER A 127 22.75 10.04 -7.81
CA SER A 127 23.12 9.25 -9.00
C SER A 127 21.93 8.41 -9.44
N GLU A 128 21.80 8.16 -10.74
CA GLU A 128 20.76 7.29 -11.31
C GLU A 128 20.61 5.98 -10.53
N TYR A 129 19.38 5.60 -10.20
CA TYR A 129 19.13 4.37 -9.44
C TYR A 129 17.75 3.77 -9.70
N TRP A 130 17.66 2.47 -9.40
CA TRP A 130 16.44 1.69 -9.48
C TRP A 130 16.03 1.20 -8.09
N ILE A 131 14.75 1.35 -7.78
CA ILE A 131 14.16 0.81 -6.55
C ILE A 131 12.85 0.12 -6.82
N SER A 132 12.75 -1.12 -6.35
CA SER A 132 11.55 -1.92 -6.41
C SER A 132 11.13 -2.34 -5.00
N GLY A 133 9.84 -2.59 -4.81
CA GLY A 133 9.33 -3.06 -3.54
C GLY A 133 7.87 -3.41 -3.60
N THR A 134 7.27 -3.48 -2.41
CA THR A 134 5.83 -3.61 -2.25
C THR A 134 5.27 -2.46 -1.45
N TRP A 135 4.01 -2.14 -1.71
CA TRP A 135 3.27 -1.14 -0.98
C TRP A 135 1.84 -1.60 -0.79
N GLY A 136 1.12 -0.95 0.12
CA GLY A 136 -0.30 -1.15 0.29
C GLY A 136 -0.97 0.12 0.79
N SER A 137 -2.22 0.27 0.41
CA SER A 137 -3.14 1.31 0.85
C SER A 137 -4.08 0.82 1.93
#